data_AF-A0A7C4ZU15-F1
#
_entry.id   AF-A0A7C4ZU15-F1
#
_cell.length_a   1.000
_cell.length_b   1.000
_cell.length_c   1.000
_cell.angle_alpha   90.00
_cell.angle_beta   90.00
_cell.angle_gamma   90.00
#
_symmetry.space_group_name_H-M   'P 1'
#
loop_
_entity.id
_entity.type
_entity.pdbx_description
1 polymer ?
#
loop_
_entity_poly.entity_id
_entity_poly.type
_entity_poly.pdbx_seq_one_letter_code
_entity_poly.pdbx_strand_id
1 'polypeptide(L)'
;MSVEEKFSGYRGQALEAIKRAEAQIGDIIRITKDGEVYEGILIPRSEYGDEKHIVIKIKSGYNIGIRITPNTKIEKIGVGAKPAFAPPPLPEQNPK
;
A
#
# COMPACT_ATOMS: atom_id res chain seq x y z
N MET A 1 -10.28 5.45 -13.11
CA MET A 1 -9.77 5.39 -11.72
C MET A 1 -10.32 6.61 -11.03
N SER A 2 -11.35 6.43 -10.22
CA SER A 2 -11.91 7.52 -9.41
C SER A 2 -10.85 7.98 -8.40
N VAL A 3 -10.89 9.25 -8.01
CA VAL A 3 -9.93 9.85 -7.06
C VAL A 3 -9.95 9.11 -5.71
N GLU A 4 -11.07 8.47 -5.38
CA GLU A 4 -11.30 7.68 -4.17
C GLU A 4 -10.48 6.39 -4.10
N GLU A 5 -10.20 5.73 -5.24
CA GLU A 5 -9.39 4.50 -5.25
C GLU A 5 -7.91 4.77 -4.95
N LYS A 6 -7.41 5.97 -5.29
CA LYS A 6 -5.97 6.31 -5.22
C LYS A 6 -5.42 6.39 -3.80
N PHE A 7 -6.25 6.66 -2.80
CA PHE A 7 -5.85 6.85 -1.40
C PHE A 7 -6.81 6.21 -0.39
N SER A 8 -7.59 5.21 -0.83
CA SER A 8 -8.70 4.62 -0.07
C SER A 8 -8.39 4.43 1.43
N GLY A 9 -9.13 5.17 2.26
CA GLY A 9 -9.03 5.14 3.73
C GLY A 9 -8.04 6.12 4.38
N TYR A 10 -7.23 6.85 3.62
CA TYR A 10 -6.29 7.83 4.18
C TYR A 10 -6.86 9.25 4.19
N ARG A 11 -6.62 9.95 5.30
CA ARG A 11 -7.03 11.34 5.54
C ARG A 11 -5.92 12.07 6.30
N GLY A 12 -6.01 13.41 6.37
CA GLY A 12 -5.12 14.26 7.16
C GLY A 12 -3.63 14.03 6.89
N GLN A 13 -2.84 13.90 7.96
CA GLN A 13 -1.38 13.84 7.89
C GLN A 13 -0.86 12.66 7.05
N ALA A 14 -1.46 11.48 7.20
CA ALA A 14 -1.07 10.30 6.42
C ALA A 14 -1.32 10.50 4.92
N LEU A 15 -2.46 11.09 4.54
CA LEU A 15 -2.78 11.38 3.14
C LEU A 15 -1.77 12.36 2.53
N GLU A 16 -1.45 13.43 3.24
CA GLU A 16 -0.49 14.43 2.77
C GLU A 16 0.91 13.85 2.64
N ALA A 17 1.31 12.96 3.54
CA ALA A 17 2.59 12.25 3.46
C ALA A 17 2.66 11.33 2.22
N ILE A 18 1.59 10.60 1.90
CA ILE A 18 1.51 9.76 0.69
C ILE A 18 1.60 10.62 -0.58
N LYS A 19 0.86 11.73 -0.64
CA LYS A 19 0.88 12.65 -1.79
C LYS A 19 2.26 13.26 -2.02
N ARG A 20 2.94 13.70 -0.96
CA ARG A 20 4.30 14.26 -1.04
C ARG A 20 5.32 13.26 -1.57
N ALA A 21 5.13 11.98 -1.29
CA ALA A 21 5.97 10.90 -1.79
C ALA A 21 5.57 10.43 -3.21
N GLU A 22 4.56 11.05 -3.83
CA GLU A 22 4.01 10.68 -5.14
C GLU A 22 3.64 9.18 -5.24
N ALA A 23 3.24 8.60 -4.10
CA ALA A 23 2.87 7.21 -3.97
C ALA A 23 1.36 7.00 -4.09
N GLN A 24 0.96 5.79 -4.50
CA GLN A 24 -0.43 5.38 -4.64
C GLN A 24 -0.65 4.01 -4.01
N ILE A 25 -1.90 3.67 -3.68
CA ILE A 25 -2.24 2.31 -3.24
C ILE A 25 -1.72 1.28 -4.25
N GLY A 26 -1.00 0.27 -3.75
CA GLY A 26 -0.34 -0.74 -4.55
C GLY A 26 1.11 -0.44 -4.89
N ASP A 27 1.63 0.78 -4.69
CA ASP A 27 3.05 1.07 -4.88
C ASP A 27 3.91 0.42 -3.78
N ILE A 28 5.17 0.11 -4.11
CA ILE A 28 6.17 -0.30 -3.14
C ILE A 28 6.82 0.97 -2.58
N ILE A 29 6.70 1.16 -1.27
CA ILE A 29 7.26 2.31 -0.57
C ILE A 29 8.28 1.88 0.47
N ARG A 30 9.27 2.74 0.68
CA ARG A 30 10.22 2.68 1.78
C ARG A 30 9.87 3.78 2.77
N ILE A 31 9.73 3.41 4.04
CA ILE A 31 9.48 4.33 5.14
C ILE A 31 10.67 4.27 6.09
N THR A 32 11.30 5.41 6.34
CA THR A 32 12.38 5.54 7.33
C THR A 32 11.86 6.34 8.51
N LYS A 33 11.96 5.77 9.72
CA LYS A 33 11.52 6.39 10.96
C LYS A 33 12.45 5.98 12.09
N ASP A 34 12.96 6.96 12.84
CA ASP A 34 13.81 6.75 14.02
C ASP A 34 15.03 5.81 13.77
N GLY A 35 15.58 5.84 12.55
CA GLY A 35 16.69 4.96 12.14
C GLY A 35 16.28 3.59 11.62
N GLU A 36 15.01 3.21 11.72
CA GLU A 36 14.47 1.97 11.18
C GLU A 36 13.94 2.17 9.77
N VAL A 37 14.08 1.13 8.93
CA VAL A 37 13.63 1.12 7.54
C VAL A 37 12.60 0.03 7.35
N TYR A 38 11.44 0.43 6.83
CA TYR A 38 10.31 -0.45 6.54
C TYR A 38 10.04 -0.43 5.04
N GLU A 39 9.92 -1.60 4.43
CA GLU A 39 9.64 -1.74 3.00
C GLU A 39 8.44 -2.65 2.77
N GLY A 40 7.50 -2.18 1.95
CA GLY A 40 6.30 -2.93 1.66
C GLY A 40 5.40 -2.26 0.65
N ILE A 41 4.30 -2.95 0.34
CA ILE A 41 3.27 -2.45 -0.57
C ILE A 41 2.32 -1.55 0.24
N LEU A 42 2.10 -0.32 -0.22
CA LEU A 42 1.11 0.58 0.36
C LEU A 42 -0.29 -0.01 0.15
N ILE A 43 -1.00 -0.31 1.23
CA ILE A 43 -2.34 -0.90 1.18
C ILE A 43 -3.41 0.11 1.63
N PRO A 44 -4.67 -0.05 1.18
CA PRO A 44 -5.76 0.80 1.65
C PRO A 44 -5.96 0.60 3.16
N ARG A 45 -6.47 1.64 3.81
CA ARG A 45 -6.76 1.63 5.24
C ARG A 45 -8.27 1.61 5.48
N SER A 46 -8.71 1.17 6.64
CA SER A 46 -10.10 1.40 7.06
C SER A 46 -10.35 2.89 7.29
N GLU A 47 -11.48 3.38 6.82
CA GLU A 47 -11.94 4.77 7.00
C GLU A 47 -12.19 5.16 8.46
N TYR A 48 -12.35 4.18 9.35
CA TYR A 48 -12.49 4.37 10.80
C TYR A 48 -11.14 4.50 11.52
N GLY A 49 -10.03 4.33 10.81
CA GLY A 49 -8.69 4.55 11.35
C GLY A 49 -8.40 6.03 11.59
N ASP A 50 -7.44 6.31 12.47
CA ASP A 50 -6.95 7.68 12.66
C ASP A 50 -6.29 8.25 11.39
N GLU A 51 -5.94 9.53 11.40
CA GLU A 51 -5.29 10.19 10.25
C GLU A 51 -3.75 10.15 10.29
N LYS A 52 -3.16 9.41 11.24
CA LYS A 52 -1.74 9.51 11.61
C LYS A 52 -0.90 8.31 11.22
N HIS A 53 -1.50 7.24 10.70
CA HIS A 53 -0.76 6.03 10.33
C HIS A 53 -0.88 5.70 8.84
N ILE A 54 0.22 5.20 8.29
CA ILE A 54 0.30 4.54 6.98
C ILE A 54 0.40 3.04 7.20
N VAL A 55 -0.30 2.26 6.38
CA VAL A 55 -0.27 0.80 6.45
C VAL A 55 0.44 0.24 5.23
N ILE A 56 1.45 -0.58 5.48
CA ILE A 56 2.17 -1.32 4.43
C ILE A 56 2.05 -2.83 4.65
N LYS A 57 2.00 -3.58 3.56
CA LYS A 57 2.13 -5.04 3.57
C LYS A 57 3.59 -5.41 3.32
N ILE A 58 4.24 -6.02 4.30
CA ILE A 58 5.63 -6.44 4.22
C ILE A 58 5.77 -7.82 3.55
N LYS A 59 6.99 -8.19 3.17
CA LYS A 59 7.28 -9.45 2.43
C LYS A 59 6.79 -10.72 3.12
N SER A 60 6.72 -10.73 4.45
CA SER A 60 6.20 -11.87 5.22
C SER A 60 4.67 -12.04 5.12
N GLY A 61 3.98 -11.12 4.44
CA GLY A 61 2.53 -11.16 4.24
C GLY A 61 1.71 -10.43 5.30
N TYR A 62 2.35 -9.94 6.36
CA TYR A 62 1.72 -9.15 7.42
C TYR A 62 1.56 -7.67 7.04
N ASN A 63 0.60 -7.02 7.68
CA ASN A 63 0.37 -5.58 7.57
C ASN A 63 0.95 -4.87 8.79
N ILE A 64 1.67 -3.77 8.57
CA ILE A 64 2.24 -2.94 9.63
C ILE A 64 1.70 -1.52 9.49
N GLY A 65 1.16 -0.98 10.59
CA GLY A 65 0.76 0.41 10.70
C GLY A 65 1.90 1.25 11.28
N ILE A 66 2.39 2.23 10.53
CA ILE A 66 3.50 3.10 10.91
C ILE A 66 2.96 4.50 11.17
N ARG A 67 3.17 5.00 12.38
CA ARG A 67 2.79 6.36 12.78
C ARG A 67 3.68 7.38 12.09
N ILE A 68 3.06 8.34 11.40
CA ILE A 68 3.73 9.47 10.78
C ILE A 68 4.13 10.50 11.84
N THR A 69 5.38 10.88 11.78
CA THR A 69 5.99 11.94 12.61
C THR A 69 6.74 12.91 11.69
N PRO A 70 7.12 14.10 12.16
CA PRO A 70 7.90 15.04 11.33
C PRO A 70 9.21 14.48 10.77
N ASN A 71 9.81 13.49 11.44
CA ASN A 71 11.06 12.84 11.02
C ASN A 71 10.83 11.61 10.15
N THR A 72 9.58 11.27 9.81
CA THR A 72 9.27 10.13 8.97
C THR A 72 9.49 10.50 7.50
N LYS A 73 10.41 9.79 6.83
CA LYS A 73 10.65 9.92 5.39
C LYS A 73 9.95 8.79 4.65
N ILE A 74 9.27 9.11 3.56
CA ILE A 74 8.58 8.15 2.70
C ILE A 74 9.09 8.32 1.28
N GLU A 75 9.45 7.23 0.64
CA GLU A 75 9.98 7.20 -0.72
C GLU A 75 9.28 6.09 -1.51
N LYS A 76 8.76 6.42 -2.70
CA LYS A 76 8.31 5.41 -3.65
C LYS A 76 9.52 4.74 -4.29
N ILE A 77 9.64 3.42 -4.13
CA ILE A 77 10.76 2.63 -4.65
C ILE A 77 10.35 1.66 -5.77
N GLY A 78 9.05 1.52 -6.04
CA GLY A 78 8.56 0.72 -7.15
C GLY A 78 7.04 0.80 -7.32
N VAL A 79 6.56 0.29 -8.45
CA VAL A 79 5.13 0.05 -8.69
C VAL A 79 4.86 -1.39 -8.29
N GLY A 80 3.90 -1.64 -7.40
CA GLY A 80 3.56 -3.02 -7.08
C GLY A 80 2.98 -3.71 -8.29
N ALA A 81 3.43 -4.94 -8.54
CA ALA A 81 2.89 -5.76 -9.60
C ALA A 81 1.38 -5.94 -9.37
N LYS A 82 0.55 -5.54 -10.35
CA LYS A 82 -0.84 -6.01 -10.37
C LYS A 82 -0.80 -7.53 -10.33
N PRO A 83 -1.60 -8.20 -9.49
CA PRO A 83 -1.69 -9.64 -9.52
C PRO A 83 -2.06 -10.06 -10.95
N ALA A 84 -1.14 -10.73 -11.64
CA ALA A 84 -1.44 -11.40 -12.89
C ALA A 84 -2.19 -12.67 -12.53
N PHE A 85 -3.45 -12.52 -12.12
CA PHE A 85 -4.35 -13.64 -11.94
C PHE A 85 -4.75 -14.08 -13.36
N ALA A 86 -3.87 -14.83 -14.01
CA ALA A 86 -4.27 -15.57 -15.19
C ALA A 86 -5.22 -16.66 -14.71
N PRO A 87 -6.52 -16.65 -15.08
CA PRO A 87 -7.39 -17.75 -14.76
C PRO A 87 -6.75 -19.03 -15.33
N PRO A 88 -6.77 -20.15 -14.58
CA PRO A 88 -6.33 -21.41 -15.14
C PRO A 88 -7.15 -21.72 -16.41
N PRO A 89 -6.56 -22.41 -17.39
CA PRO A 89 -7.33 -22.86 -18.55
C PRO A 89 -8.56 -23.65 -18.06
N LEU A 90 -9.66 -23.54 -18.81
CA LEU A 90 -10.83 -24.35 -18.52
C LEU A 90 -10.43 -25.83 -18.54
N PRO A 91 -10.90 -26.64 -17.58
CA PRO A 91 -10.64 -28.07 -17.59
C PRO A 91 -11.20 -28.71 -18.87
N GLU A 92 -10.54 -29.75 -19.39
CA GLU A 92 -11.06 -30.55 -20.50
C GLU A 92 -12.41 -31.15 -20.11
N GLN A 93 -13.43 -30.99 -20.95
CA GLN A 93 -14.72 -31.63 -20.75
C GLN A 93 -14.63 -33.09 -21.17
N ASN A 94 -15.07 -34.01 -20.32
CA ASN A 94 -15.18 -35.42 -20.68
C ASN A 94 -16.14 -35.60 -21.87
N PRO A 95 -15.83 -36.47 -22.85
CA PRO A 95 -16.76 -36.80 -23.92
C PRO A 95 -18.03 -37.43 -23.33
N LYS A 96 -19.17 -37.09 -23.95
CA LYS A 96 -20.50 -37.64 -23.64
C LYS A 96 -20.59 -39.14 -23.89
#